data_AF-X1T3E2-F1
#
_entry.id   AF-X1T3E2-F1
#
_cell.length_a   1.000
_cell.length_b   1.000
_cell.length_c   1.000
_cell.angle_alpha   90.00
_cell.angle_beta   90.00
_cell.angle_gamma   90.00
#
_symmetry.space_group_name_H-M   'P 1'
#
loop_
_entity.id
_entity.type
_entity.pdbx_description
1 polymer ?
#
loop_
_entity_poly.entity_id
_entity_poly.type
_entity_poly.pdbx_seq_one_letter_code
_entity_poly.pdbx_strand_id
1 'polypeptide(L)'
;MFLKVVALWHDLSPSEKDEWESAARPRHMTGYAWFVSQALRPNPGIYLPLQGGTMQGNIDMAKFRLLKLPLPADDQEAASKAYTDDLILPATQVEPSHIDPATFDDLQDLINNTMSAGRTSGGLIEADGAAGNIKVNLGTGFIKTTNSPNGLTRSFNWADTIIVAGALPGNIIDKKTNYIYIDYSAGVPAPKATTDRTTIELNRMFTLGRVYRDVAALHIVNSGVNLYNHMRSNHERLMAVRGFERASGGVISEKLARYLTSTAGVFYLGANKIATTQQDTSPTGPP
;
A
#
# COMPACT_ATOMS: atom_id res chain seq x y z
N MET A 1 37.52 -28.29 -36.90
CA MET A 1 38.65 -27.36 -36.71
C MET A 1 39.99 -28.07 -36.93
N PHE A 2 40.27 -29.19 -36.24
CA PHE A 2 41.48 -30.01 -36.44
C PHE A 2 41.82 -30.31 -37.91
N LEU A 3 40.89 -30.91 -38.68
CA LEU A 3 41.12 -31.25 -40.09
C LEU A 3 41.51 -30.05 -40.98
N LYS A 4 41.02 -28.84 -40.67
CA LYS A 4 41.38 -27.61 -41.41
C LYS A 4 42.80 -27.16 -41.08
N VAL A 5 43.21 -27.30 -39.82
CA VAL A 5 44.58 -27.01 -39.37
C VAL A 5 45.55 -28.00 -40.01
N VAL A 6 45.20 -29.28 -40.10
CA VAL A 6 46.04 -30.28 -40.77
C VAL A 6 46.21 -29.95 -42.26
N ALA A 7 45.14 -29.57 -42.96
CA ALA A 7 45.21 -29.14 -44.36
C ALA A 7 46.14 -27.92 -44.53
N LEU A 8 45.99 -26.89 -43.69
CA LEU A 8 46.86 -25.70 -43.68
C LEU A 8 48.33 -26.04 -43.48
N TRP A 9 48.66 -27.04 -42.64
CA TRP A 9 50.04 -27.48 -42.49
C TRP A 9 50.60 -28.03 -43.80
N HIS A 10 49.82 -28.80 -44.55
CA HIS A 10 50.28 -29.35 -45.82
C HIS A 10 50.47 -28.29 -46.90
N ASP A 11 49.67 -27.21 -46.86
CA ASP A 11 49.74 -26.08 -47.78
C ASP A 11 50.91 -25.11 -47.52
N LEU A 12 51.58 -25.20 -46.36
CA LEU A 12 52.77 -24.38 -46.05
C LEU A 12 53.94 -24.73 -46.97
N SER A 13 54.68 -23.71 -47.39
CA SER A 13 55.93 -23.86 -48.13
C SER A 13 57.03 -24.52 -47.27
N PRO A 14 58.08 -25.09 -47.89
CA PRO A 14 59.18 -25.70 -47.15
C PRO A 14 59.86 -24.73 -46.16
N SER A 15 60.06 -23.47 -46.56
CA SER A 15 60.67 -22.45 -45.70
C SER A 15 59.81 -22.12 -44.47
N GLU A 16 58.49 -22.06 -44.63
CA GLU A 16 57.59 -21.83 -43.50
C GLU A 16 57.57 -23.05 -42.54
N LYS A 17 57.60 -24.28 -43.07
CA LYS A 17 57.71 -25.49 -42.24
C LYS A 17 59.01 -25.50 -41.43
N ASP A 18 60.12 -25.07 -42.01
CA ASP A 18 61.42 -24.97 -41.32
C ASP A 18 61.42 -23.91 -40.21
N GLU A 19 60.71 -22.80 -40.38
CA GLU A 19 60.49 -21.81 -39.33
C GLU A 19 59.70 -22.41 -38.15
N TRP A 20 58.62 -23.15 -38.44
CA TRP A 20 57.83 -23.84 -37.42
C TRP A 20 58.63 -24.92 -36.69
N GLU A 21 59.43 -25.70 -37.41
CA GLU A 21 60.36 -26.68 -36.82
C GLU A 21 61.40 -26.00 -35.92
N SER A 22 61.97 -24.89 -36.37
CA SER A 22 62.93 -24.10 -35.59
C SER A 22 62.31 -23.54 -34.30
N ALA A 23 61.06 -23.08 -34.37
CA ALA A 23 60.32 -22.63 -33.20
C ALA A 23 59.91 -23.77 -32.24
N ALA A 24 59.75 -24.98 -32.76
CA ALA A 24 59.37 -26.17 -31.99
C ALA A 24 60.56 -26.87 -31.31
N ARG A 25 61.77 -26.79 -31.89
CA ARG A 25 63.01 -27.40 -31.37
C ARG A 25 63.32 -27.07 -29.91
N PRO A 26 63.28 -25.80 -29.45
CA PRO A 26 63.48 -25.46 -28.03
C PRO A 26 62.44 -26.07 -27.08
N ARG A 27 61.33 -26.56 -27.62
CA ARG A 27 60.19 -27.11 -26.89
C ARG A 27 60.12 -28.64 -26.99
N HIS A 28 61.12 -29.29 -27.59
CA HIS A 28 61.17 -30.74 -27.80
C HIS A 28 59.93 -31.28 -28.54
N MET A 29 59.39 -30.49 -29.47
CA MET A 29 58.25 -30.85 -30.30
C MET A 29 58.64 -30.79 -31.78
N THR A 30 57.88 -31.50 -32.62
CA THR A 30 57.95 -31.28 -34.07
C THR A 30 57.21 -30.00 -34.43
N GLY A 31 57.63 -29.37 -35.53
CA GLY A 31 56.98 -28.19 -36.11
C GLY A 31 55.49 -28.42 -36.35
N TYR A 32 55.11 -29.61 -36.82
CA TYR A 32 53.70 -30.00 -36.98
C TYR A 32 52.93 -29.99 -35.65
N ALA A 33 53.45 -30.65 -34.62
CA ALA A 33 52.78 -30.72 -33.32
C ALA A 33 52.67 -29.32 -32.68
N TRP A 34 53.70 -28.49 -32.84
CA TRP A 34 53.70 -27.11 -32.36
C TRP A 34 52.69 -26.24 -33.12
N PHE A 35 52.67 -26.31 -34.45
CA PHE A 35 51.71 -25.61 -35.31
C PHE A 35 50.26 -25.95 -34.97
N VAL A 36 49.95 -27.24 -34.86
CA VAL A 36 48.62 -27.74 -34.47
C VAL A 36 48.24 -27.22 -33.09
N SER A 37 49.17 -27.21 -32.14
CA SER A 37 48.93 -26.66 -30.81
C SER A 37 48.64 -25.16 -30.83
N GLN A 38 49.31 -24.36 -31.69
CA GLN A 38 49.06 -22.91 -31.77
C GLN A 38 47.70 -22.61 -32.42
N ALA A 39 47.38 -23.30 -33.51
CA ALA A 39 46.14 -23.09 -34.25
C ALA A 39 44.89 -23.58 -33.50
N LEU A 40 45.07 -24.50 -32.53
CA LEU A 40 44.00 -25.02 -31.67
C LEU A 40 44.00 -24.41 -30.27
N ARG A 41 44.95 -23.53 -29.94
CA ARG A 41 44.86 -22.75 -28.70
C ARG A 41 43.53 -21.99 -28.74
N PRO A 42 42.69 -22.08 -27.68
CA PRO A 42 41.53 -21.23 -27.56
C PRO A 42 42.03 -19.79 -27.66
N ASN A 43 41.64 -19.06 -28.70
CA ASN A 43 42.10 -17.70 -28.87
C ASN A 43 41.44 -16.86 -27.76
N PRO A 44 42.18 -16.41 -26.72
CA PRO A 44 41.56 -15.94 -25.47
C PRO A 44 40.73 -14.66 -25.64
N GLY A 45 40.89 -13.97 -26.78
CA GLY A 45 40.32 -12.64 -27.00
C GLY A 45 39.17 -12.57 -28.00
N ILE A 46 38.69 -13.68 -28.58
CA ILE A 46 37.64 -13.60 -29.62
C ILE A 46 36.32 -14.25 -29.20
N TYR A 47 36.35 -15.37 -28.46
CA TYR A 47 35.12 -16.04 -28.04
C TYR A 47 35.25 -16.71 -26.67
N LEU A 48 34.15 -16.74 -25.92
CA LEU A 48 34.02 -17.54 -24.70
C LEU A 48 33.97 -19.03 -25.06
N PRO A 49 34.59 -19.92 -24.26
CA PRO A 49 34.45 -21.37 -24.44
C PRO A 49 32.98 -21.81 -24.33
N LEU A 50 32.58 -22.80 -25.14
CA LEU A 50 31.21 -23.36 -25.10
C LEU A 50 30.88 -24.05 -23.77
N GLN A 51 31.89 -24.50 -23.02
CA GLN A 51 31.71 -25.05 -21.68
C GLN A 51 31.51 -23.97 -20.59
N GLY A 52 31.52 -22.68 -20.96
CA GLY A 52 31.51 -21.57 -20.03
C GLY A 52 32.91 -21.25 -19.47
N GLY A 53 32.95 -20.39 -18.46
CA GLY A 53 34.17 -19.96 -17.78
C GLY A 53 33.93 -18.76 -16.87
N THR A 54 34.95 -18.35 -16.12
CA THR A 54 34.90 -17.15 -15.28
C THR A 54 35.22 -15.92 -16.10
N MET A 55 34.27 -14.98 -16.19
CA MET A 55 34.55 -13.64 -16.70
C MET A 55 35.28 -12.82 -15.62
N GLN A 56 36.38 -12.17 -15.98
CA GLN A 56 37.10 -11.26 -15.08
C GLN A 56 36.88 -9.81 -15.53
N GLY A 57 36.72 -8.90 -14.57
CA GLY A 57 36.44 -7.48 -14.84
C GLY A 57 34.98 -7.21 -15.20
N ASN A 58 34.72 -5.95 -15.57
CA ASN A 58 33.36 -5.50 -15.92
C ASN A 58 33.01 -5.93 -17.35
N ILE A 59 31.79 -6.42 -17.53
CA ILE A 59 31.21 -6.70 -18.85
C ILE A 59 30.28 -5.55 -19.23
N ASP A 60 30.66 -4.77 -20.23
CA ASP A 60 29.81 -3.74 -20.83
C ASP A 60 29.00 -4.34 -21.98
N MET A 61 27.67 -4.33 -21.84
CA MET A 61 26.73 -4.86 -22.84
C MET A 61 26.28 -3.81 -23.87
N ALA A 62 26.68 -2.55 -23.72
CA ALA A 62 26.19 -1.41 -24.50
C ALA A 62 24.65 -1.39 -24.59
N LYS A 63 24.08 -1.70 -25.77
CA LYS A 63 22.62 -1.76 -25.99
C LYS A 63 22.12 -3.17 -26.36
N PHE A 64 22.96 -4.19 -26.18
CA PHE A 64 22.60 -5.57 -26.47
C PHE A 64 21.83 -6.20 -25.31
N ARG A 65 20.99 -7.20 -25.65
CA ARG A 65 20.07 -7.84 -24.70
C ARG A 65 20.66 -9.16 -24.18
N LEU A 66 20.48 -9.41 -22.89
CA LEU A 66 20.69 -10.73 -22.29
C LEU A 66 19.33 -11.47 -22.28
N LEU A 67 19.27 -12.63 -22.94
CA LEU A 67 18.02 -13.38 -23.15
C LEU A 67 18.18 -14.82 -22.67
N LYS A 68 17.06 -15.48 -22.40
CA LYS A 68 16.97 -16.90 -22.00
C LYS A 68 17.73 -17.24 -20.71
N LEU A 69 17.74 -16.31 -19.76
CA LEU A 69 18.15 -16.64 -18.40
C LEU A 69 17.13 -17.62 -17.79
N PRO A 70 17.57 -18.68 -17.11
CA PRO A 70 16.68 -19.53 -16.32
C PRO A 70 16.09 -18.75 -15.13
N LEU A 71 15.15 -19.37 -14.43
CA LEU A 71 14.71 -18.88 -13.13
C LEU A 71 15.91 -18.94 -12.15
N PRO A 72 16.23 -17.85 -11.43
CA PRO A 72 17.33 -17.88 -10.47
C PRO A 72 17.07 -18.90 -9.36
N ALA A 73 18.07 -19.73 -9.07
CA ALA A 73 18.06 -20.71 -7.98
C ALA A 73 19.08 -20.41 -6.87
N ASP A 74 19.99 -19.46 -7.11
CA ASP A 74 21.02 -19.01 -6.17
C ASP A 74 21.09 -17.47 -6.17
N ASP A 75 21.44 -16.88 -5.02
CA ASP A 75 21.50 -15.42 -4.82
C ASP A 75 22.55 -14.72 -5.72
N GLN A 76 23.50 -15.47 -6.28
CA GLN A 76 24.53 -14.95 -7.18
C GLN A 76 24.14 -15.02 -8.66
N GLU A 77 23.00 -15.62 -9.00
CA GLU A 77 22.53 -15.72 -10.38
C GLU A 77 21.89 -14.42 -10.87
N ALA A 78 22.01 -14.17 -12.17
CA ALA A 78 21.35 -13.03 -12.79
C ALA A 78 19.83 -13.25 -12.86
N ALA A 79 19.06 -12.30 -12.32
CA ALA A 79 17.61 -12.34 -12.39
C ALA A 79 17.08 -12.01 -13.80
N SER A 80 16.17 -12.84 -14.32
CA SER A 80 15.39 -12.49 -15.50
C SER A 80 14.40 -11.36 -15.16
N LYS A 81 14.05 -10.53 -16.14
CA LYS A 81 13.04 -9.47 -15.93
C LYS A 81 11.69 -10.03 -15.49
N ALA A 82 11.28 -11.19 -16.03
CA ALA A 82 10.04 -11.85 -15.64
C ALA A 82 10.05 -12.17 -14.14
N TYR A 83 11.13 -12.79 -13.65
CA TYR A 83 11.28 -13.07 -12.22
C TYR A 83 11.16 -11.82 -11.36
N THR A 84 11.81 -10.71 -11.74
CA THR A 84 11.74 -9.46 -10.96
C THR A 84 10.38 -8.79 -11.01
N ASP A 85 9.68 -8.88 -12.14
CA ASP A 85 8.35 -8.28 -12.29
C ASP A 85 7.32 -9.04 -11.44
N ASP A 86 7.45 -10.37 -11.33
CA ASP A 86 6.60 -11.21 -10.50
C ASP A 86 6.80 -10.96 -8.99
N LEU A 87 7.90 -10.34 -8.57
CA LEU A 87 8.12 -9.93 -7.17
C LEU A 87 7.32 -8.69 -6.77
N ILE A 88 6.81 -7.89 -7.73
CA ILE A 88 5.98 -6.73 -7.43
C ILE A 88 4.53 -7.20 -7.29
N LEU A 89 4.16 -7.55 -6.05
CA LEU A 89 2.82 -8.06 -5.76
C LEU A 89 1.82 -6.93 -5.46
N PRO A 90 0.65 -6.88 -6.13
CA PRO A 90 -0.47 -6.05 -5.71
C PRO A 90 -1.03 -6.53 -4.36
N ALA A 91 -1.77 -5.67 -3.66
CA ALA A 91 -2.37 -6.02 -2.36
C ALA A 91 -3.30 -7.25 -2.42
N THR A 92 -3.86 -7.57 -3.59
CA THR A 92 -4.67 -8.78 -3.85
C THR A 92 -3.87 -10.08 -3.90
N GLN A 93 -2.54 -10.01 -3.74
CA GLN A 93 -1.63 -11.15 -3.74
C GLN A 93 -0.71 -11.14 -2.52
N VAL A 94 -0.88 -10.17 -1.62
CA VAL A 94 -0.13 -10.11 -0.37
C VAL A 94 -1.01 -10.68 0.73
N GLU A 95 -0.68 -11.88 1.18
CA GLU A 95 -1.48 -12.62 2.15
C GLU A 95 -1.01 -12.36 3.59
N PRO A 96 -1.85 -11.81 4.49
CA PRO A 96 -1.62 -11.92 5.92
C PRO A 96 -1.70 -13.37 6.40
N SER A 97 -1.09 -13.67 7.56
CA SER A 97 -1.25 -14.99 8.19
C SER A 97 -2.73 -15.28 8.49
N HIS A 98 -3.21 -16.43 8.02
CA HIS A 98 -4.59 -16.90 8.21
C HIS A 98 -4.64 -18.37 8.65
N ILE A 99 -5.86 -18.84 8.99
CA ILE A 99 -6.16 -20.25 9.31
C ILE A 99 -7.11 -20.76 8.24
N ASP A 100 -6.79 -21.92 7.64
CA ASP A 100 -7.54 -22.43 6.49
C ASP A 100 -8.84 -23.17 6.83
N PRO A 101 -9.87 -23.05 5.96
CA PRO A 101 -9.94 -22.20 4.77
C PRO A 101 -10.38 -20.76 5.09
N ALA A 102 -9.65 -19.76 4.60
CA ALA A 102 -10.02 -18.36 4.74
C ALA A 102 -10.84 -17.85 3.53
N THR A 103 -11.91 -17.09 3.79
CA THR A 103 -12.69 -16.41 2.73
C THR A 103 -12.10 -15.07 2.33
N PHE A 104 -11.31 -14.48 3.23
CA PHE A 104 -10.64 -13.19 3.10
C PHE A 104 -9.18 -13.41 3.50
N ASP A 105 -8.30 -13.52 2.52
CA ASP A 105 -6.95 -14.04 2.68
C ASP A 105 -5.86 -13.06 2.23
N ASP A 106 -6.22 -11.96 1.55
CA ASP A 106 -5.29 -10.94 1.09
C ASP A 106 -5.41 -9.58 1.83
N LEU A 107 -4.42 -8.70 1.64
CA LEU A 107 -4.42 -7.36 2.23
C LEU A 107 -5.57 -6.48 1.70
N GLN A 108 -5.99 -6.69 0.45
CA GLN A 108 -7.10 -5.93 -0.13
C GLN A 108 -8.41 -6.28 0.58
N ASP A 109 -8.62 -7.53 0.95
CA ASP A 109 -9.76 -8.01 1.71
C ASP A 109 -9.72 -7.55 3.15
N LEU A 110 -8.55 -7.54 3.79
CA LEU A 110 -8.39 -6.91 5.10
C LEU A 110 -8.86 -5.45 5.05
N ILE A 111 -8.43 -4.68 4.05
CA ILE A 111 -8.85 -3.29 3.86
C ILE A 111 -10.36 -3.21 3.58
N ASN A 112 -10.89 -4.07 2.70
CA ASN A 112 -12.31 -4.08 2.35
C ASN A 112 -13.19 -4.34 3.57
N ASN A 113 -12.78 -5.21 4.49
CA ASN A 113 -13.57 -5.58 5.65
C ASN A 113 -13.41 -4.62 6.84
N THR A 114 -12.24 -3.99 7.00
CA THR A 114 -11.94 -3.19 8.20
C THR A 114 -12.08 -1.70 8.01
N MET A 115 -11.90 -1.20 6.77
CA MET A 115 -11.89 0.23 6.50
C MET A 115 -13.24 0.74 6.00
N SER A 116 -13.65 1.88 6.53
CA SER A 116 -14.84 2.62 6.10
C SER A 116 -14.52 3.62 4.99
N ALA A 117 -15.56 4.09 4.30
CA ALA A 117 -15.44 5.23 3.40
C ALA A 117 -15.30 6.54 4.18
N GLY A 118 -14.51 7.47 3.67
CA GLY A 118 -14.26 8.75 4.33
C GLY A 118 -13.08 9.51 3.74
N ARG A 119 -12.91 10.76 4.17
CA ARG A 119 -11.77 11.59 3.72
C ARG A 119 -10.53 11.37 4.56
N THR A 120 -9.37 11.50 3.93
CA THR A 120 -8.05 11.45 4.57
C THR A 120 -7.37 12.83 4.58
N SER A 121 -7.65 13.69 3.60
CA SER A 121 -7.19 15.08 3.58
C SER A 121 -8.11 15.97 2.74
N GLY A 122 -8.05 17.28 2.95
CA GLY A 122 -8.81 18.27 2.17
C GLY A 122 -10.33 18.17 2.33
N GLY A 123 -11.08 18.55 1.29
CA GLY A 123 -12.55 18.51 1.31
C GLY A 123 -13.20 19.45 2.33
N LEU A 124 -12.52 20.54 2.68
CA LEU A 124 -13.13 21.60 3.48
C LEU A 124 -14.25 22.25 2.68
N ILE A 125 -15.30 22.63 3.38
CA ILE A 125 -16.41 23.39 2.83
C ILE A 125 -16.19 24.85 3.24
N GLU A 126 -16.17 25.73 2.26
CA GLU A 126 -16.06 27.17 2.45
C GLU A 126 -17.08 27.92 1.59
N ALA A 127 -17.37 29.17 1.96
CA ALA A 127 -18.19 30.03 1.12
C ALA A 127 -17.45 30.32 -0.19
N ASP A 128 -18.17 30.25 -1.30
CA ASP A 128 -17.65 30.69 -2.59
C ASP A 128 -17.84 32.21 -2.75
N GLY A 129 -17.07 32.83 -3.66
CA GLY A 129 -17.12 34.27 -3.90
C GLY A 129 -18.47 34.76 -4.46
N ALA A 130 -19.26 33.87 -5.06
CA ALA A 130 -20.63 34.16 -5.48
C ALA A 130 -21.64 33.96 -4.34
N ALA A 131 -22.59 34.89 -4.20
CA ALA A 131 -23.52 34.96 -3.06
C ALA A 131 -24.28 33.65 -2.80
N GLY A 132 -23.92 32.99 -1.70
CA GLY A 132 -24.60 31.79 -1.18
C GLY A 132 -24.18 30.47 -1.82
N ASN A 133 -23.26 30.47 -2.77
CA ASN A 133 -22.60 29.26 -3.26
C ASN A 133 -21.59 28.76 -2.22
N ILE A 134 -21.27 27.47 -2.28
CA ILE A 134 -20.15 26.91 -1.52
C ILE A 134 -19.10 26.35 -2.48
N LYS A 135 -17.86 26.30 -2.00
CA LYS A 135 -16.79 25.54 -2.60
C LYS A 135 -16.42 24.41 -1.67
N VAL A 136 -16.36 23.20 -2.22
CA VAL A 136 -15.75 22.04 -1.59
C VAL A 136 -14.33 21.96 -2.14
N ASN A 137 -13.34 22.16 -1.28
CA ASN A 137 -11.94 22.11 -1.69
C ASN A 137 -11.55 20.71 -2.17
N LEU A 138 -10.50 20.65 -2.99
CA LEU A 138 -9.84 19.42 -3.38
C LEU A 138 -9.53 18.56 -2.16
N GLY A 139 -9.54 17.25 -2.34
CA GLY A 139 -9.30 16.34 -1.25
C GLY A 139 -9.06 14.92 -1.70
N THR A 140 -8.78 14.08 -0.71
CA THR A 140 -8.42 12.68 -0.89
C THR A 140 -9.18 11.82 0.10
N GLY A 141 -9.44 10.56 -0.26
CA GLY A 141 -10.21 9.67 0.59
C GLY A 141 -10.25 8.24 0.09
N PHE A 142 -11.00 7.43 0.84
CA PHE A 142 -11.32 6.05 0.49
C PHE A 142 -12.83 5.90 0.31
N ILE A 143 -13.24 5.06 -0.65
CA ILE A 143 -14.64 4.81 -0.95
C ILE A 143 -14.82 3.39 -1.48
N LYS A 144 -15.98 2.78 -1.24
CA LYS A 144 -16.29 1.46 -1.80
C LYS A 144 -16.90 1.62 -3.18
N THR A 145 -16.63 0.67 -4.07
CA THR A 145 -17.19 0.69 -5.44
C THR A 145 -18.63 0.19 -5.51
N THR A 146 -19.06 -0.61 -4.53
CA THR A 146 -20.42 -1.15 -4.41
C THR A 146 -21.04 -0.76 -3.07
N ASN A 147 -22.39 -0.76 -2.99
CA ASN A 147 -23.08 -0.54 -1.71
C ASN A 147 -23.09 -1.82 -0.86
N SER A 148 -21.90 -2.33 -0.56
CA SER A 148 -21.70 -3.50 0.28
C SER A 148 -20.61 -3.22 1.30
N PRO A 149 -20.73 -3.67 2.55
CA PRO A 149 -19.67 -3.50 3.55
C PRO A 149 -18.34 -4.14 3.12
N ASN A 150 -18.37 -5.24 2.36
CA ASN A 150 -17.18 -5.91 1.80
C ASN A 150 -16.85 -5.48 0.36
N GLY A 151 -17.47 -4.41 -0.14
CA GLY A 151 -17.16 -3.89 -1.48
C GLY A 151 -15.71 -3.41 -1.61
N LEU A 152 -15.16 -3.53 -2.82
CA LEU A 152 -13.79 -3.11 -3.12
C LEU A 152 -13.57 -1.66 -2.72
N THR A 153 -12.63 -1.44 -1.82
CA THR A 153 -12.28 -0.12 -1.28
C THR A 153 -11.15 0.46 -2.12
N ARG A 154 -11.36 1.67 -2.65
CA ARG A 154 -10.39 2.38 -3.49
C ARG A 154 -10.03 3.73 -2.90
N SER A 155 -8.75 4.08 -3.01
CA SER A 155 -8.32 5.46 -2.82
C SER A 155 -8.71 6.29 -4.04
N PHE A 156 -9.00 7.57 -3.81
CA PHE A 156 -9.32 8.51 -4.88
C PHE A 156 -9.03 9.95 -4.43
N ASN A 157 -8.93 10.82 -5.42
CA ASN A 157 -8.84 12.26 -5.25
C ASN A 157 -10.05 12.91 -5.92
N TRP A 158 -10.46 14.07 -5.43
CA TRP A 158 -11.42 14.94 -6.10
C TRP A 158 -10.86 16.35 -6.21
N ALA A 159 -11.30 17.07 -7.24
CA ALA A 159 -10.94 18.47 -7.47
C ALA A 159 -11.86 19.42 -6.70
N ASP A 160 -11.48 20.70 -6.67
CA ASP A 160 -12.36 21.76 -6.19
C ASP A 160 -13.70 21.71 -6.91
N THR A 161 -14.79 21.76 -6.15
CA THR A 161 -16.16 21.68 -6.69
C THR A 161 -16.99 22.81 -6.13
N ILE A 162 -17.57 23.63 -7.00
CA ILE A 162 -18.55 24.64 -6.62
C ILE A 162 -19.93 24.01 -6.61
N ILE A 163 -20.63 24.08 -5.49
CA ILE A 163 -22.05 23.73 -5.42
C ILE A 163 -22.83 25.04 -5.33
N VAL A 164 -23.57 25.31 -6.39
CA VAL A 164 -24.37 26.52 -6.49
C VAL A 164 -25.57 26.46 -5.57
N ALA A 165 -26.04 27.62 -5.15
CA ALA A 165 -27.33 27.71 -4.49
C ALA A 165 -28.49 27.87 -5.48
N GLY A 166 -29.66 27.41 -5.06
CA GLY A 166 -30.89 27.52 -5.85
C GLY A 166 -31.91 26.46 -5.46
N ALA A 167 -33.08 26.49 -6.08
CA ALA A 167 -34.19 25.60 -5.71
C ALA A 167 -34.11 24.18 -6.32
N LEU A 168 -33.14 23.92 -7.21
CA LEU A 168 -33.00 22.63 -7.90
C LEU A 168 -32.34 21.58 -7.00
N PRO A 169 -32.74 20.28 -7.11
CA PRO A 169 -32.04 19.19 -6.43
C PRO A 169 -30.54 19.17 -6.75
N GLY A 170 -29.71 18.93 -5.74
CA GLY A 170 -28.25 18.98 -5.87
C GLY A 170 -27.61 20.34 -5.57
N ASN A 171 -28.42 21.41 -5.47
CA ASN A 171 -27.97 22.74 -5.06
C ASN A 171 -28.05 22.93 -3.54
N ILE A 172 -27.51 24.05 -3.06
CA ILE A 172 -27.76 24.55 -1.71
C ILE A 172 -29.16 25.17 -1.66
N ILE A 173 -30.08 24.49 -0.95
CA ILE A 173 -31.46 24.92 -0.79
C ILE A 173 -31.60 25.82 0.43
N ASP A 174 -32.25 26.96 0.25
CA ASP A 174 -32.54 27.91 1.33
C ASP A 174 -33.44 27.32 2.42
N LYS A 175 -33.20 27.74 3.66
CA LYS A 175 -33.97 27.39 4.85
C LYS A 175 -34.05 25.89 5.14
N LYS A 176 -33.12 25.11 4.57
CA LYS A 176 -32.99 23.67 4.79
C LYS A 176 -31.55 23.32 5.18
N THR A 177 -31.41 22.22 5.91
CA THR A 177 -30.11 21.61 6.16
C THR A 177 -29.67 20.86 4.90
N ASN A 178 -28.59 21.32 4.28
CA ASN A 178 -27.96 20.68 3.13
C ASN A 178 -26.79 19.83 3.62
N TYR A 179 -26.83 18.53 3.33
CA TYR A 179 -25.75 17.59 3.60
C TYR A 179 -24.81 17.58 2.41
N ILE A 180 -23.54 17.87 2.65
CA ILE A 180 -22.49 17.82 1.63
C ILE A 180 -21.76 16.49 1.78
N TYR A 181 -21.65 15.75 0.68
CA TYR A 181 -21.13 14.39 0.70
C TYR A 181 -20.39 14.06 -0.60
N ILE A 182 -19.49 13.08 -0.55
CA ILE A 182 -18.92 12.48 -1.76
C ILE A 182 -19.83 11.34 -2.22
N ASP A 183 -20.07 11.26 -3.53
CA ASP A 183 -20.86 10.22 -4.16
C ASP A 183 -20.08 9.50 -5.27
N TYR A 184 -19.97 8.17 -5.18
CA TYR A 184 -19.37 7.32 -6.23
C TYR A 184 -20.41 6.62 -7.13
N SER A 185 -21.70 6.93 -7.01
CA SER A 185 -22.77 6.20 -7.72
C SER A 185 -22.72 6.28 -9.25
N ALA A 186 -21.96 7.23 -9.81
CA ALA A 186 -21.78 7.41 -11.25
C ALA A 186 -20.35 7.04 -11.74
N GLY A 187 -19.58 6.28 -10.95
CA GLY A 187 -18.25 5.78 -11.33
C GLY A 187 -17.09 6.77 -11.16
N VAL A 188 -17.38 8.06 -10.96
CA VAL A 188 -16.39 9.08 -10.58
C VAL A 188 -16.83 9.70 -9.26
N PRO A 189 -16.04 9.57 -8.17
CA PRO A 189 -16.38 10.20 -6.90
C PRO A 189 -16.38 11.73 -7.03
N ALA A 190 -17.47 12.38 -6.61
CA ALA A 190 -17.56 13.84 -6.65
C ALA A 190 -18.38 14.40 -5.46
N PRO A 191 -18.10 15.63 -5.00
CA PRO A 191 -18.94 16.33 -4.04
C PRO A 191 -20.34 16.60 -4.58
N LYS A 192 -21.36 16.33 -3.76
CA LYS A 192 -22.77 16.62 -4.03
C LYS A 192 -23.47 17.16 -2.79
N ALA A 193 -24.65 17.74 -2.98
CA ALA A 193 -25.53 18.19 -1.92
C ALA A 193 -26.88 17.48 -1.97
N THR A 194 -27.46 17.22 -0.80
CA THR A 194 -28.84 16.74 -0.64
C THR A 194 -29.46 17.32 0.63
N THR A 195 -30.77 17.53 0.65
CA THR A 195 -31.49 17.89 1.89
C THR A 195 -31.98 16.66 2.65
N ASP A 196 -31.89 15.48 2.05
CA ASP A 196 -32.32 14.22 2.65
C ASP A 196 -31.11 13.39 3.07
N ARG A 197 -30.91 13.23 4.39
CA ARG A 197 -29.80 12.44 4.93
C ARG A 197 -29.96 10.95 4.66
N THR A 198 -31.19 10.46 4.47
CA THR A 198 -31.48 9.03 4.31
C THR A 198 -31.04 8.49 2.95
N THR A 199 -30.86 9.37 1.96
CA THR A 199 -30.34 9.02 0.63
C THR A 199 -28.81 8.82 0.63
N ILE A 200 -28.13 9.20 1.70
CA ILE A 200 -26.67 9.02 1.82
C ILE A 200 -26.40 7.64 2.43
N GLU A 201 -26.01 6.71 1.57
CA GLU A 201 -25.58 5.37 1.96
C GLU A 201 -24.22 5.36 2.68
N LEU A 202 -23.86 4.22 3.27
CA LEU A 202 -22.66 4.08 4.10
C LEU A 202 -21.38 3.73 3.31
N ASN A 203 -21.52 3.16 2.12
CA ASN A 203 -20.42 2.46 1.44
C ASN A 203 -19.85 3.23 0.24
N ARG A 204 -20.69 3.60 -0.73
CA ARG A 204 -20.26 4.41 -1.90
C ARG A 204 -20.46 5.91 -1.69
N MET A 205 -20.73 6.33 -0.46
CA MET A 205 -20.91 7.72 -0.09
C MET A 205 -20.37 7.98 1.32
N PHE A 206 -19.96 9.21 1.58
CA PHE A 206 -19.67 9.67 2.93
C PHE A 206 -19.84 11.18 3.03
N THR A 207 -20.25 11.67 4.21
CA THR A 207 -20.50 13.09 4.44
C THR A 207 -19.20 13.86 4.67
N LEU A 208 -19.10 15.08 4.14
CA LEU A 208 -18.05 16.06 4.40
C LEU A 208 -18.47 17.12 5.42
N GLY A 209 -19.76 17.44 5.47
CA GLY A 209 -20.30 18.43 6.40
C GLY A 209 -21.72 18.81 6.10
N ARG A 210 -22.15 19.92 6.67
CA ARG A 210 -23.52 20.45 6.56
C ARG A 210 -23.47 21.94 6.28
N VAL A 211 -24.43 22.42 5.49
CA VAL A 211 -24.59 23.82 5.13
C VAL A 211 -26.04 24.21 5.31
N TYR A 212 -26.29 25.30 6.03
CA TYR A 212 -27.59 25.93 6.13
C TYR A 212 -27.51 27.34 5.58
N ARG A 213 -28.45 27.71 4.71
CA ARG A 213 -28.52 29.06 4.14
C ARG A 213 -29.81 29.73 4.58
N ASP A 214 -29.71 30.86 5.29
CA ASP A 214 -30.85 31.72 5.64
C ASP A 214 -31.05 32.80 4.57
N VAL A 215 -31.07 32.41 3.29
CA VAL A 215 -31.16 33.28 2.10
C VAL A 215 -29.98 34.25 1.93
N ALA A 216 -29.63 35.04 2.94
CA ALA A 216 -28.53 36.00 2.97
C ALA A 216 -27.23 35.45 3.58
N ALA A 217 -27.31 34.56 4.59
CA ALA A 217 -26.14 34.05 5.31
C ALA A 217 -25.92 32.55 5.10
N LEU A 218 -24.65 32.14 5.04
CA LEU A 218 -24.22 30.75 5.02
C LEU A 218 -23.70 30.32 6.40
N HIS A 219 -24.24 29.23 6.91
CA HIS A 219 -23.77 28.56 8.11
C HIS A 219 -23.17 27.22 7.71
N ILE A 220 -21.84 27.13 7.76
CA ILE A 220 -21.09 25.97 7.30
C ILE A 220 -20.53 25.22 8.52
N VAL A 221 -20.77 23.92 8.57
CA VAL A 221 -20.24 23.03 9.61
C VAL A 221 -19.46 21.90 8.94
N ASN A 222 -18.14 21.91 9.10
CA ASN A 222 -17.24 20.86 8.61
C ASN A 222 -17.30 19.63 9.54
N SER A 223 -18.39 18.85 9.48
CA SER A 223 -18.69 17.72 10.36
C SER A 223 -18.74 16.37 9.64
N GLY A 224 -17.82 16.13 8.72
CA GLY A 224 -17.77 14.91 7.89
C GLY A 224 -17.10 13.70 8.55
N VAL A 225 -17.04 12.60 7.79
CA VAL A 225 -16.34 11.37 8.17
C VAL A 225 -14.85 11.53 7.86
N ASN A 226 -14.06 11.79 8.91
CA ASN A 226 -12.61 11.91 8.84
C ASN A 226 -11.97 10.58 9.25
N LEU A 227 -11.20 9.97 8.35
CA LEU A 227 -10.44 8.76 8.63
C LEU A 227 -9.05 9.07 9.20
N TYR A 228 -8.53 10.27 8.91
CA TYR A 228 -7.24 10.69 9.44
C TYR A 228 -7.22 10.64 10.97
N ASN A 229 -6.33 9.80 11.50
CA ASN A 229 -6.11 9.63 12.94
C ASN A 229 -7.41 9.39 13.73
N HIS A 230 -8.37 8.67 13.14
CA HIS A 230 -9.71 8.52 13.68
C HIS A 230 -9.71 7.87 15.07
N MET A 231 -8.93 6.80 15.26
CA MET A 231 -8.88 6.06 16.53
C MET A 231 -8.43 6.95 17.69
N ARG A 232 -7.33 7.71 17.51
CA ARG A 232 -6.85 8.64 18.54
C ARG A 232 -7.83 9.78 18.74
N SER A 233 -8.33 10.38 17.67
CA SER A 233 -9.28 11.50 17.76
C SER A 233 -10.56 11.10 18.49
N ASN A 234 -11.05 9.87 18.27
CA ASN A 234 -12.21 9.34 18.98
C ASN A 234 -11.89 9.06 20.45
N HIS A 235 -10.71 8.53 20.76
CA HIS A 235 -10.25 8.35 22.14
C HIS A 235 -10.22 9.69 22.91
N GLU A 236 -9.57 10.71 22.34
CA GLU A 236 -9.51 12.05 22.94
C GLU A 236 -10.91 12.67 23.12
N ARG A 237 -11.80 12.49 22.13
CA ARG A 237 -13.20 12.91 22.25
C ARG A 237 -13.92 12.23 23.42
N LEU A 238 -13.73 10.93 23.60
CA LEU A 238 -14.34 10.20 24.71
C LEU A 238 -13.79 10.70 26.06
N MET A 239 -12.49 10.95 26.16
CA MET A 239 -11.89 11.53 27.37
C MET A 239 -12.45 12.93 27.67
N ALA A 240 -12.52 13.82 26.68
CA ALA A 240 -12.93 15.21 26.87
C ALA A 240 -14.44 15.36 27.16
N VAL A 241 -15.29 14.52 26.55
CA VAL A 241 -16.75 14.67 26.65
C VAL A 241 -17.35 13.76 27.73
N ARG A 242 -16.88 12.52 27.85
CA ARG A 242 -17.44 11.53 28.78
C ARG A 242 -16.65 11.38 30.07
N GLY A 243 -15.35 11.68 30.05
CA GLY A 243 -14.50 11.52 31.22
C GLY A 243 -14.49 10.08 31.73
N PHE A 244 -14.64 9.92 33.05
CA PHE A 244 -14.66 8.62 33.72
C PHE A 244 -16.09 8.06 33.73
N GLU A 245 -16.34 7.02 32.93
CA GLU A 245 -17.67 6.44 32.76
C GLU A 245 -17.77 5.08 33.45
N ARG A 246 -18.80 4.91 34.30
CA ARG A 246 -19.09 3.64 34.98
C ARG A 246 -19.84 2.70 34.04
N ALA A 247 -19.27 1.53 33.74
CA ALA A 247 -19.96 0.49 32.99
C ALA A 247 -20.76 -0.45 33.89
N SER A 248 -20.19 -0.89 35.02
CA SER A 248 -20.87 -1.78 35.97
C SER A 248 -20.18 -1.78 37.34
N GLY A 249 -20.83 -2.36 38.36
CA GLY A 249 -20.24 -2.54 39.70
C GLY A 249 -19.87 -1.22 40.39
N GLY A 250 -18.87 -1.18 41.28
CA GLY A 250 -18.44 0.08 41.91
C GLY A 250 -19.54 0.79 42.71
N VAL A 251 -20.48 0.02 43.28
CA VAL A 251 -21.59 0.55 44.06
C VAL A 251 -21.07 0.85 45.46
N ILE A 252 -21.15 2.11 45.85
CA ILE A 252 -20.75 2.56 47.19
C ILE A 252 -21.95 2.46 48.13
N SER A 253 -21.74 1.84 49.29
CA SER A 253 -22.74 1.75 50.36
C SER A 253 -22.11 1.96 51.73
N GLU A 254 -22.90 2.41 52.68
CA GLU A 254 -22.47 2.55 54.07
C GLU A 254 -22.28 1.18 54.72
N LYS A 255 -21.25 1.07 55.56
CA LYS A 255 -21.00 -0.08 56.43
C LYS A 255 -20.77 0.43 57.85
N LEU A 256 -21.68 0.11 58.78
CA LEU A 256 -21.59 0.55 60.18
C LEU A 256 -21.41 2.08 60.32
N ALA A 257 -20.99 2.55 61.50
CA ALA A 257 -20.73 3.96 61.73
C ALA A 257 -19.38 4.38 61.12
N ARG A 258 -19.42 5.29 60.15
CA ARG A 258 -18.25 5.95 59.52
C ARG A 258 -17.38 5.06 58.61
N TYR A 259 -17.91 3.96 58.08
CA TYR A 259 -17.21 3.20 57.03
C TYR A 259 -18.04 3.07 55.75
N LEU A 260 -17.34 2.90 54.63
CA LEU A 260 -17.90 2.68 53.31
C LEU A 260 -17.38 1.35 52.75
N THR A 261 -18.22 0.69 51.97
CA THR A 261 -17.81 -0.41 51.10
C THR A 261 -18.17 -0.09 49.66
N SER A 262 -17.32 -0.52 48.72
CA SER A 262 -17.59 -0.48 47.29
C SER A 262 -17.51 -1.89 46.73
N THR A 263 -18.47 -2.29 45.90
CA THR A 263 -18.34 -3.51 45.11
C THR A 263 -17.21 -3.38 44.08
N ALA A 264 -16.69 -4.50 43.57
CA ALA A 264 -15.83 -4.51 42.39
C ALA A 264 -16.58 -3.85 41.21
N GLY A 265 -15.86 -3.16 40.32
CA GLY A 265 -16.47 -2.36 39.27
C GLY A 265 -15.66 -2.32 37.98
N VAL A 266 -16.34 -1.95 36.90
CA VAL A 266 -15.73 -1.70 35.59
C VAL A 266 -16.05 -0.27 35.19
N PHE A 267 -15.00 0.46 34.86
CA PHE A 267 -15.04 1.84 34.42
C PHE A 267 -14.28 1.98 33.10
N TYR A 268 -14.58 3.04 32.36
CA TYR A 268 -13.87 3.41 31.15
C TYR A 268 -13.35 4.84 31.28
N LEU A 269 -12.11 5.03 30.86
CA LEU A 269 -11.55 6.35 30.61
C LEU A 269 -11.05 6.38 29.17
N GLY A 270 -11.78 7.08 28.31
CA GLY A 270 -11.60 6.95 26.87
C GLY A 270 -11.92 5.53 26.40
N ALA A 271 -11.02 4.93 25.61
CA ALA A 271 -11.14 3.54 25.17
C ALA A 271 -10.58 2.51 26.19
N ASN A 272 -9.98 2.98 27.29
CA ASN A 272 -9.31 2.10 28.24
C ASN A 272 -10.29 1.59 29.30
N LYS A 273 -10.33 0.27 29.50
CA LYS A 273 -11.10 -0.38 30.55
C LYS A 273 -10.29 -0.41 31.85
N ILE A 274 -10.89 0.06 32.94
CA ILE A 274 -10.32 0.08 34.29
C ILE A 274 -11.22 -0.79 35.18
N ALA A 275 -10.65 -1.82 35.78
CA ALA A 275 -11.34 -2.65 36.77
C ALA A 275 -10.93 -2.21 38.17
N THR A 276 -11.91 -2.04 39.07
CA THR A 276 -11.67 -1.84 40.50
C THR A 276 -12.04 -3.10 41.24
N THR A 277 -11.28 -3.44 42.27
CA THR A 277 -11.64 -4.51 43.21
C THR A 277 -12.64 -3.99 44.24
N GLN A 278 -13.24 -4.90 44.99
CA GLN A 278 -14.03 -4.52 46.17
C GLN A 278 -13.14 -3.74 47.14
N GLN A 279 -13.71 -2.71 47.75
CA GLN A 279 -13.04 -1.91 48.77
C GLN A 279 -13.89 -1.89 50.04
N ASP A 280 -13.23 -1.92 51.18
CA ASP A 280 -13.85 -1.80 52.50
C ASP A 280 -12.94 -0.94 53.37
N THR A 281 -13.46 0.17 53.88
CA THR A 281 -12.69 1.11 54.70
C THR A 281 -12.71 0.77 56.19
N SER A 282 -13.33 -0.34 56.60
CA SER A 282 -13.39 -0.80 57.98
C SER A 282 -12.09 -1.51 58.42
N PRO A 283 -11.82 -1.62 59.74
CA PRO A 283 -10.58 -2.22 60.26
C PRO A 283 -10.40 -3.70 59.89
N THR A 284 -11.47 -4.39 59.48
CA THR A 284 -11.43 -5.80 59.06
C THR A 284 -10.93 -5.98 57.62
N GLY A 285 -10.78 -4.90 56.85
CA GLY A 285 -10.34 -4.93 55.45
C GLY A 285 -11.36 -5.60 54.50
N PRO A 286 -11.11 -5.54 53.18
CA PRO A 286 -11.82 -6.40 52.22
C PRO A 286 -11.42 -7.87 52.45
N PRO A 287 -12.30 -8.86 52.15
CA PRO A 287 -11.91 -10.28 52.17
C PRO A 287 -10.81 -10.59 51.15
#